data_AF-A0A1V4WNT6-F1
#
_entry.id   AF-A0A1V4WNT6-F1
#
_cell.length_a   1.000
_cell.length_b   1.000
_cell.length_c   1.000
_cell.angle_alpha   90.00
_cell.angle_beta   90.00
_cell.angle_gamma   90.00
#
_symmetry.space_group_name_H-M   'P 1'
#
loop_
_entity.id
_entity.type
_entity.pdbx_description
1 polymer ?
#
loop_
_entity_poly.entity_id
_entity_poly.type
_entity_poly.pdbx_seq_one_letter_code
_entity_poly.pdbx_strand_id
1 'polypeptide(L)'
;MIDNIDNGEMVVDENGIEVFKELSIRALETEETETFVECLLKRQEISDAILQDKESVPEEETVEHLAREREILKRLVDEKNRIITDIEEHARSMRAVKVYKAKFPFPAMPAFVDTTT
;
A
#
# COMPACT_ATOMS: atom_id res chain seq x y z
N MET A 1 9.02 21.57 -24.35
CA MET A 1 8.70 22.36 -23.15
C MET A 1 9.17 21.52 -21.98
N ILE A 2 10.35 21.89 -21.49
CA ILE A 2 11.02 21.27 -20.35
C ILE A 2 10.59 22.09 -19.15
N ASP A 3 10.17 21.44 -18.08
CA ASP A 3 10.50 21.82 -16.70
C ASP A 3 10.50 20.49 -15.93
N ASN A 4 11.66 19.86 -15.85
CA ASN A 4 12.53 19.88 -14.67
C ASN A 4 11.79 19.37 -13.43
N ILE A 5 12.00 18.09 -13.15
CA ILE A 5 11.78 17.49 -11.84
C ILE A 5 12.75 18.22 -10.91
N ASP A 6 12.23 19.25 -10.25
CA ASP A 6 12.92 19.94 -9.18
C ASP A 6 13.06 18.94 -8.04
N ASN A 7 14.27 18.41 -7.87
CA ASN A 7 14.73 17.83 -6.63
C ASN A 7 14.85 18.99 -5.63
N GLY A 8 13.70 19.47 -5.17
CA GLY A 8 13.57 20.50 -4.15
C GLY A 8 14.19 19.99 -2.87
N GLU A 9 15.46 20.32 -2.69
CA GLU A 9 16.08 20.52 -1.40
C GLU A 9 15.17 21.49 -0.63
N MET A 10 14.29 20.96 0.22
CA MET A 10 13.34 21.76 1.01
C MET A 10 14.16 22.65 1.95
N VAL A 11 14.25 23.92 1.59
CA VAL A 11 14.91 24.94 2.39
C VAL A 11 14.10 25.16 3.67
N VAL A 12 14.79 24.96 4.78
CA VAL A 12 14.38 25.11 6.18
C VAL A 12 13.77 26.50 6.46
N ASP A 13 12.43 26.59 6.54
CA ASP A 13 11.66 27.43 7.49
C ASP A 13 10.13 27.16 7.42
N GLU A 14 9.72 25.92 7.08
CA GLU A 14 8.30 25.58 6.99
C GLU A 14 7.78 25.10 8.35
N ASN A 15 6.70 25.74 8.83
CA ASN A 15 5.93 25.32 10.00
C ASN A 15 5.63 23.81 9.89
N GLY A 16 6.19 22.99 10.80
CA GLY A 16 6.11 21.54 10.72
C GLY A 16 4.66 21.05 10.68
N ILE A 17 3.75 21.80 11.32
CA ILE A 17 2.31 21.54 11.32
C ILE A 17 1.70 21.67 9.91
N GLU A 18 2.11 22.66 9.12
CA GLU A 18 1.58 22.84 7.76
C GLU A 18 2.07 21.73 6.85
N VAL A 19 3.33 21.33 6.95
CA VAL A 19 3.85 20.19 6.18
C VAL A 19 3.15 18.88 6.58
N PHE A 20 2.90 18.68 7.88
CA PHE A 20 2.11 17.55 8.38
C PHE A 20 0.69 17.54 7.78
N LYS A 21 0.07 18.72 7.66
CA LYS A 21 -1.26 18.90 7.08
C LYS A 21 -1.27 18.56 5.59
N GLU A 22 -0.32 19.09 4.83
CA GLU A 22 -0.20 18.83 3.40
C GLU A 22 0.03 17.35 3.11
N LEU A 23 0.91 16.70 3.86
CA LEU A 23 1.14 15.25 3.74
C LEU A 23 -0.14 14.45 4.05
N SER A 24 -0.94 14.89 5.02
CA SER A 24 -2.21 14.26 5.37
C SER A 24 -3.27 14.42 4.26
N ILE A 25 -3.32 15.59 3.61
CA ILE A 25 -4.21 15.83 2.46
C ILE A 25 -3.77 14.98 1.28
N ARG A 26 -2.48 15.02 0.92
CA ARG A 26 -1.91 14.25 -0.18
C ARG A 26 -2.12 12.75 0.02
N ALA A 27 -1.97 12.26 1.25
CA ALA A 27 -2.25 10.87 1.60
C ALA A 27 -3.72 10.49 1.36
N LEU A 28 -4.67 11.39 1.55
CA LEU A 28 -6.09 11.12 1.31
C LEU A 28 -6.48 11.24 -0.17
N GLU A 29 -5.81 12.10 -0.93
CA GLU A 29 -6.09 12.32 -2.36
C GLU A 29 -5.46 11.28 -3.29
N THR A 30 -4.31 10.71 -2.91
CA THR A 30 -3.64 9.71 -3.75
C THR A 30 -4.40 8.40 -3.78
N GLU A 31 -4.65 7.84 -4.96
CA GLU A 31 -5.22 6.49 -5.09
C GLU A 31 -4.16 5.40 -4.93
N GLU A 32 -2.91 5.71 -5.29
CA GLU A 32 -1.78 4.78 -5.24
C GLU A 32 -1.35 4.46 -3.80
N THR A 33 -1.31 3.16 -3.46
CA THR A 33 -0.96 2.67 -2.12
C THR A 33 0.48 2.99 -1.73
N GLU A 34 1.42 2.96 -2.69
CA GLU A 34 2.84 3.26 -2.42
C GLU A 34 3.02 4.73 -2.01
N THR A 35 2.44 5.65 -2.77
CA THR A 35 2.44 7.09 -2.47
C THR A 35 1.75 7.38 -1.14
N PHE A 36 0.64 6.69 -0.85
CA PHE A 36 -0.05 6.80 0.43
C PHE A 36 0.88 6.44 1.59
N VAL A 37 1.56 5.29 1.53
CA VAL A 37 2.50 4.85 2.57
C VAL A 37 3.69 5.79 2.69
N GLU A 38 4.25 6.26 1.57
CA GLU A 38 5.35 7.22 1.58
C GLU A 38 4.98 8.52 2.31
N CYS A 39 3.77 9.04 2.06
CA CYS A 39 3.26 10.21 2.76
C CYS A 39 3.15 9.97 4.27
N LEU A 40 2.69 8.78 4.69
CA LEU A 40 2.58 8.44 6.11
C LEU A 40 3.96 8.33 6.79
N LEU A 41 4.96 7.77 6.11
CA LEU A 41 6.32 7.67 6.64
C LEU A 41 6.96 9.05 6.80
N LYS A 42 6.89 9.89 5.77
CA LYS A 42 7.38 11.28 5.83
C LYS A 42 6.68 12.07 6.93
N ARG A 43 5.38 11.86 7.09
CA ARG A 43 4.60 12.54 8.13
C ARG A 43 5.02 12.10 9.54
N GLN A 44 5.41 10.85 9.72
CA GLN A 44 5.93 10.37 11.01
C GLN A 44 7.22 11.09 11.39
N GLU A 45 8.14 11.26 10.44
CA GLU A 45 9.40 11.99 10.65
C GLU A 45 9.14 13.44 11.08
N ILE A 46 8.19 14.10 10.43
CA ILE A 46 7.78 15.47 10.79
C ILE A 46 7.08 15.52 12.15
N SER A 47 6.20 14.56 12.45
CA SER A 47 5.56 14.47 13.76
C SER A 47 6.58 14.34 14.88
N ASP A 48 7.66 13.58 14.66
CA ASP A 48 8.72 13.41 15.63
C ASP A 48 9.51 14.72 15.83
N ALA A 49 9.72 15.50 14.75
CA ALA A 49 10.33 16.82 14.82
C ALA A 49 9.46 17.84 15.59
N ILE A 50 8.16 17.94 15.27
CA ILE A 50 7.18 18.80 15.97
C ILE A 50 7.19 18.52 17.48
N LEU A 51 7.22 17.24 17.86
CA LEU A 51 7.25 16.82 19.26
C LEU A 51 8.55 17.22 19.98
N GLN A 52 9.69 17.19 19.28
CA GLN A 52 10.98 17.62 19.82
C GLN A 52 11.03 19.13 20.02
N ASP A 53 10.51 19.90 19.07
CA ASP A 53 10.53 21.36 19.08
C ASP A 53 9.45 21.97 19.99
N LYS A 54 8.57 21.12 20.56
CA LYS A 54 7.42 21.51 21.41
C LYS A 54 6.53 22.54 20.73
N GLU A 55 6.40 22.43 19.42
CA GLU A 55 5.52 23.29 18.65
C GLU A 55 4.07 22.96 19.03
N SER A 56 3.30 24.00 19.35
CA SER A 56 1.91 23.84 19.77
C SER A 56 1.01 23.88 18.56
N VAL A 57 0.19 22.84 18.39
CA VAL A 57 -0.87 22.84 17.38
C VAL A 57 -1.96 23.83 17.79
N PRO A 58 -2.42 24.73 16.90
CA PRO A 58 -3.56 25.60 17.16
C PRO A 58 -4.81 24.77 17.50
N GLU A 59 -5.53 25.16 18.55
CA GLU A 59 -6.75 24.46 18.99
C GLU A 59 -7.83 24.46 17.89
N GLU A 60 -7.88 25.54 17.11
CA GLU A 60 -8.81 25.74 15.98
C GLU A 60 -8.62 24.70 14.88
N GLU A 61 -7.38 24.25 14.64
CA GLU A 61 -7.05 23.30 13.57
C GLU A 61 -7.10 21.84 14.05
N THR A 62 -7.05 21.62 15.37
CA THR A 62 -6.98 20.29 15.98
C THR A 62 -8.15 19.38 15.58
N VAL A 63 -9.36 19.96 15.48
CA VAL A 63 -10.56 19.21 15.09
C VAL A 63 -10.44 18.67 13.67
N GLU A 64 -9.93 19.48 12.74
CA GLU A 64 -9.75 19.06 11.36
C GLU A 64 -8.65 18.02 11.22
N HIS A 65 -7.52 18.19 11.92
CA HIS A 65 -6.46 17.18 11.95
C HIS A 65 -7.00 15.84 12.44
N LEU A 66 -7.75 15.82 13.53
CA LEU A 66 -8.38 14.60 14.04
C LEU A 66 -9.37 13.98 13.05
N ALA A 67 -10.10 14.79 12.29
CA ALA A 67 -10.99 14.29 11.24
C ALA A 67 -10.20 13.61 10.11
N ARG A 68 -9.09 14.21 9.67
CA ARG A 68 -8.19 13.62 8.67
C ARG A 68 -7.56 12.33 9.17
N GLU A 69 -7.11 12.28 10.43
CA GLU A 69 -6.58 11.05 11.05
C GLU A 69 -7.59 9.90 11.00
N ARG A 70 -8.87 10.18 11.30
CA ARG A 70 -9.92 9.15 11.26
C ARG A 70 -10.10 8.58 9.86
N GLU A 71 -10.03 9.41 8.82
CA GLU A 71 -10.17 8.92 7.44
C GLU A 71 -8.93 8.14 7.00
N ILE A 72 -7.72 8.57 7.37
CA ILE A 72 -6.48 7.83 7.13
C ILE A 72 -6.55 6.44 7.79
N LEU A 73 -6.99 6.38 9.05
CA LEU A 73 -7.17 5.13 9.77
C LEU A 73 -8.20 4.21 9.10
N LYS A 74 -9.32 4.77 8.64
CA LYS A 74 -10.34 4.02 7.90
C LYS A 74 -9.76 3.42 6.63
N ARG A 75 -9.03 4.21 5.82
CA ARG A 75 -8.36 3.72 4.62
C ARG A 75 -7.35 2.61 4.92
N LEU A 76 -6.57 2.73 5.99
CA LEU A 76 -5.63 1.68 6.43
C LEU A 76 -6.36 0.38 6.81
N VAL A 77 -7.50 0.48 7.49
CA VAL A 77 -8.32 -0.69 7.84
C VAL A 77 -8.88 -1.35 6.58
N ASP A 78 -9.36 -0.56 5.63
CA ASP A 78 -9.89 -1.06 4.37
C ASP A 78 -8.81 -1.77 3.55
N GLU A 79 -7.61 -1.18 3.45
CA GLU A 79 -6.47 -1.79 2.75
C GLU A 79 -6.00 -3.08 3.43
N LYS A 80 -5.93 -3.09 4.77
CA LYS A 80 -5.63 -4.30 5.54
C LYS A 80 -6.64 -5.42 5.25
N ASN A 81 -7.94 -5.10 5.21
CA ASN A 81 -8.99 -6.08 4.92
C ASN A 81 -8.91 -6.59 3.48
N ARG A 82 -8.57 -5.73 2.53
CA ARG A 82 -8.31 -6.10 1.14
C ARG A 82 -7.16 -7.10 1.04
N ILE A 83 -6.00 -6.80 1.65
CA ILE A 83 -4.83 -7.69 1.66
C ILE A 83 -5.17 -9.06 2.24
N ILE A 84 -5.92 -9.11 3.35
CA ILE A 84 -6.36 -10.38 3.95
C ILE A 84 -7.21 -11.18 2.95
N THR A 85 -8.14 -10.52 2.27
CA THR A 85 -9.00 -11.15 1.27
C THR A 85 -8.20 -11.71 0.09
N ASP A 86 -7.23 -10.95 -0.42
CA ASP A 86 -6.36 -11.36 -1.52
C ASP A 86 -5.50 -12.57 -1.13
N ILE A 87 -4.97 -12.59 0.10
CA ILE A 87 -4.22 -13.74 0.64
C ILE A 87 -5.11 -14.98 0.70
N GLU A 88 -6.35 -14.85 1.17
CA GLU A 88 -7.29 -15.97 1.25
C GLU A 88 -7.68 -16.51 -0.13
N GLU A 89 -7.86 -15.64 -1.11
CA GLU A 89 -8.11 -16.02 -2.50
C GLU A 89 -6.90 -16.73 -3.11
N HIS A 90 -5.69 -16.17 -2.96
CA HIS A 90 -4.46 -16.83 -3.41
C HIS A 90 -4.26 -18.20 -2.75
N ALA A 91 -4.54 -18.32 -1.44
CA ALA A 91 -4.45 -19.59 -0.72
C ALA A 91 -5.50 -20.61 -1.20
N ARG A 92 -6.70 -20.18 -1.60
CA ARG A 92 -7.71 -21.04 -2.22
C ARG A 92 -7.29 -21.49 -3.62
N SER A 93 -6.81 -20.56 -4.45
CA SER A 93 -6.29 -20.85 -5.79
C SER A 93 -5.13 -21.85 -5.75
N MET A 94 -4.15 -21.64 -4.88
CA MET A 94 -3.03 -22.55 -4.67
C MET A 94 -3.48 -23.95 -4.24
N ARG A 95 -4.50 -24.06 -3.39
CA ARG A 95 -5.09 -25.36 -3.02
C ARG A 95 -5.79 -26.00 -4.22
N ALA A 96 -6.54 -25.25 -5.02
CA ALA A 96 -7.20 -25.75 -6.22
C ALA A 96 -6.18 -26.29 -7.24
N VAL A 97 -5.08 -25.58 -7.48
CA VAL A 97 -3.99 -26.02 -8.36
C VAL A 97 -3.34 -27.31 -7.83
N LYS A 98 -3.09 -27.42 -6.51
CA LYS A 98 -2.56 -28.66 -5.91
C LYS A 98 -3.52 -29.85 -6.02
N VAL A 99 -4.82 -29.61 -5.90
CA VAL A 99 -5.87 -30.64 -6.06
C VAL A 99 -6.07 -31.00 -7.53
N TYR A 100 -5.76 -30.10 -8.46
CA TYR A 100 -5.72 -30.37 -9.89
C TYR A 100 -4.54 -31.29 -10.24
N LYS A 101 -4.65 -32.55 -9.82
CA LYS A 101 -3.91 -33.66 -10.38
C LYS A 101 -4.39 -33.77 -11.81
N ALA A 102 -3.54 -33.43 -12.78
CA ALA A 102 -3.87 -33.57 -14.20
C ALA A 102 -4.40 -35.00 -14.42
N LYS A 103 -5.73 -35.13 -14.56
CA LYS A 103 -6.36 -36.34 -15.06
C LYS A 103 -6.13 -36.34 -16.56
N PHE A 104 -4.87 -36.43 -16.96
CA PHE A 104 -4.52 -36.81 -18.30
C PHE A 104 -4.39 -38.34 -18.24
N PRO A 105 -5.41 -39.11 -18.66
CA PRO A 105 -5.13 -40.47 -19.04
C PRO A 105 -4.20 -40.34 -20.24
N PHE A 106 -2.91 -40.65 -20.06
CA PHE A 106 -2.15 -41.10 -21.22
C PHE A 106 -2.94 -42.29 -21.77
N PRO A 107 -3.46 -42.23 -23.01
CA PRO A 107 -4.00 -43.43 -23.62
C PRO A 107 -2.87 -44.46 -23.56
N ALA A 108 -3.16 -45.65 -23.05
CA ALA A 108 -2.18 -46.73 -23.00
C ALA A 108 -1.58 -46.84 -24.40
N MET A 109 -0.27 -46.59 -24.54
CA MET A 109 0.39 -46.77 -25.83
C MET A 109 0.14 -48.21 -26.25
N PRO A 110 -0.47 -48.46 -27.42
CA PRO A 110 -0.57 -49.81 -27.92
C PRO A 110 0.86 -50.33 -28.04
N ALA A 111 1.20 -51.36 -27.27
CA ALA A 111 2.40 -52.12 -27.49
C ALA A 111 2.30 -52.63 -28.93
N PHE A 112 3.16 -52.11 -29.80
CA PHE A 112 3.37 -52.69 -31.11
C PHE A 112 3.75 -54.14 -30.85
N VAL A 113 2.82 -55.05 -31.14
CA VAL A 113 3.12 -56.48 -31.10
C VAL A 113 4.14 -56.72 -32.20
N ASP A 114 5.35 -57.09 -31.79
CA ASP A 114 6.44 -57.45 -32.69
C ASP A 114 5.96 -58.57 -33.62
N THR A 115 5.84 -58.27 -34.91
CA THR A 115 5.64 -59.27 -35.96
C THR A 115 6.99 -59.91 -36.30
N THR A 116 7.50 -60.75 -35.41
CA THR A 116 8.55 -61.75 -35.66
C THR A 116 8.38 -62.82 -34.58
N THR A 117 8.01 -64.07 -34.82
CA THR A 117 8.55 -65.04 -35.80
C THR A 117 7.56 -66.20 -35.92
#